data_AF-A0A9D7A885-F1
#
_entry.id   AF-A0A9D7A885-F1
#
_cell.length_a   1.000
_cell.length_b   1.000
_cell.length_c   1.000
_cell.angle_alpha   90.00
_cell.angle_beta   90.00
_cell.angle_gamma   90.00
#
_symmetry.space_group_name_H-M   'P 1'
#
loop_
_entity.id
_entity.type
_entity.pdbx_description
1 polymer ?
#
loop_
_entity_poly.entity_id
_entity_poly.type
_entity_poly.pdbx_seq_one_letter_code
_entity_poly.pdbx_strand_id
1 'polypeptide(L)'
;MLLTRLSLSLAIALFLLVLPNDGPAQTGSIVHDPTDMVDKYLELDVKGVRLDAISQEALAPYIAWKNEPIWGRTVVITSYQVINDFKQWTVVSQSEAIIPVEYRVLGSVYWEKASFLPEPRLERIGFRVKIVGDRWRIIEPILPPHIGQKRMINYVRQAILDEKDQAKAATLETLLDDLKKAKHEGPASAQAPR
;
A
#
# COMPACT_ATOMS: atom_id res chain seq x y z
N MET A 1 64.55 30.42 49.94
CA MET A 1 65.47 29.33 49.61
C MET A 1 64.66 28.04 49.49
N LEU A 2 64.81 27.35 48.35
CA LEU A 2 64.43 25.97 47.97
C LEU A 2 62.93 25.59 48.05
N LEU A 3 62.18 25.36 46.95
CA LEU A 3 62.24 24.24 45.96
C LEU A 3 62.24 22.87 46.68
N THR A 4 61.35 21.90 46.49
CA THR A 4 60.68 21.41 45.28
C THR A 4 59.62 20.34 45.66
N ARG A 5 58.50 20.36 44.92
CA ARG A 5 57.69 19.25 44.37
C ARG A 5 57.58 17.91 45.13
N LEU A 6 56.34 17.48 45.38
CA LEU A 6 55.87 16.18 44.88
C LEU A 6 54.33 16.18 44.75
N SER A 7 53.89 16.06 43.51
CA SER A 7 52.54 15.77 43.05
C SER A 7 52.22 14.29 43.19
N LEU A 8 51.08 13.91 43.80
CA LEU A 8 50.34 12.70 43.39
C LEU A 8 48.91 12.66 43.98
N SER A 9 47.94 12.87 43.09
CA SER A 9 46.73 12.05 42.95
C SER A 9 45.76 11.90 44.12
N LEU A 10 44.67 12.67 44.09
CA LEU A 10 43.33 12.10 44.30
C LEU A 10 42.28 12.93 43.55
N ALA A 11 42.19 12.69 42.24
CA ALA A 11 41.05 13.11 41.44
C ALA A 11 39.84 12.30 41.91
N ILE A 12 39.06 12.86 42.84
CA ILE A 12 37.78 12.31 43.27
C ILE A 12 36.83 12.48 42.08
N ALA A 13 36.69 11.38 41.34
CA ALA A 13 35.72 11.19 40.28
C ALA A 13 34.31 11.34 40.86
N LEU A 14 33.70 12.51 40.65
CA LEU A 14 32.27 12.70 40.81
C LEU A 14 31.57 12.16 39.56
N PHE A 15 31.54 10.84 39.44
CA PHE A 15 30.75 10.11 38.44
C PHE A 15 29.28 10.19 38.86
N LEU A 16 28.64 11.32 38.55
CA LEU A 16 27.18 11.44 38.67
C LEU A 16 26.56 10.47 37.66
N LEU A 17 25.99 9.41 38.22
CA LEU A 17 25.09 8.45 37.58
C LEU A 17 24.07 9.19 36.70
N VAL A 18 24.34 9.25 35.40
CA VAL A 18 23.28 9.40 34.39
C VAL A 18 22.58 8.04 34.35
N LEU A 19 21.58 7.88 35.22
CA LEU A 19 20.61 6.83 35.06
C LEU A 19 19.96 7.05 33.68
N PRO A 20 19.91 6.04 32.79
CA PRO A 20 18.96 6.11 31.69
C PRO A 20 17.59 6.24 32.34
N ASN A 21 16.95 7.38 32.13
CA ASN A 21 15.54 7.54 32.38
C ASN A 21 14.87 6.62 31.36
N ASP A 22 14.71 5.34 31.71
CA ASP A 22 13.72 4.46 31.13
C ASP A 22 12.37 5.07 31.47
N GLY A 23 12.02 6.10 30.69
CA GLY A 23 10.67 6.65 30.68
C GLY A 23 9.73 5.48 30.44
N PRO A 24 8.59 5.43 31.13
CA PRO A 24 7.61 4.37 30.91
C PRO A 24 7.36 4.33 29.41
N ALA A 25 7.65 3.17 28.81
CA ALA A 25 7.32 2.90 27.43
C ALA A 25 5.86 3.30 27.28
N GLN A 26 5.61 4.40 26.56
CA GLN A 26 4.27 4.79 26.24
C GLN A 26 3.75 3.69 25.33
N THR A 27 3.07 2.72 25.93
CA THR A 27 2.02 1.93 25.31
C THR A 27 0.87 2.87 24.97
N GLY A 28 1.15 3.90 24.14
CA GLY A 28 0.13 4.53 23.35
C GLY A 28 -0.46 3.39 22.54
N SER A 29 -1.69 3.00 22.90
CA SER A 29 -2.42 1.91 22.26
C SER A 29 -2.27 2.11 20.76
N ILE A 30 -1.56 1.21 20.08
CA ILE A 30 -1.46 1.26 18.62
C ILE A 30 -2.90 1.25 18.12
N VAL A 31 -3.32 2.36 17.53
CA VAL A 31 -4.72 2.79 17.65
C VAL A 31 -5.68 1.89 16.85
N HIS A 32 -5.19 1.05 15.93
CA HIS A 32 -6.02 0.21 15.05
C HIS A 32 -5.34 -1.10 14.63
N ASP A 33 -6.14 -2.10 14.27
CA ASP A 33 -5.71 -3.38 13.68
C ASP A 33 -4.97 -3.11 12.36
N PRO A 34 -3.78 -3.70 12.11
CA PRO A 34 -3.06 -3.51 10.86
C PRO A 34 -3.84 -3.99 9.62
N THR A 35 -4.77 -4.94 9.75
CA THR A 35 -5.63 -5.36 8.64
C THR A 35 -6.65 -4.31 8.27
N ASP A 36 -7.26 -3.63 9.24
CA ASP A 36 -8.18 -2.52 8.99
C ASP A 36 -7.46 -1.39 8.25
N MET A 37 -6.21 -1.12 8.61
CA MET A 37 -5.37 -0.13 7.94
C MET A 37 -5.10 -0.51 6.48
N VAL A 38 -4.72 -1.77 6.21
CA VAL A 38 -4.51 -2.27 4.85
C VAL A 38 -5.81 -2.22 4.05
N ASP A 39 -6.94 -2.63 4.64
CA ASP A 39 -8.24 -2.59 3.99
C ASP A 39 -8.63 -1.16 3.58
N LYS A 40 -8.42 -0.17 4.45
CA LYS A 40 -8.70 1.24 4.12
C LYS A 40 -7.84 1.78 2.99
N TYR A 41 -6.56 1.42 2.95
CA TYR A 41 -5.69 1.76 1.83
C TYR A 41 -6.23 1.18 0.51
N LEU A 42 -6.59 -0.11 0.50
CA LEU A 42 -7.09 -0.79 -0.69
C LEU A 42 -8.47 -0.28 -1.12
N GLU A 43 -9.33 0.07 -0.18
CA GLU A 43 -10.63 0.67 -0.47
C GLU A 43 -10.46 1.98 -1.26
N LEU A 44 -9.49 2.80 -0.88
CA LEU A 44 -9.15 4.05 -1.58
C LEU A 44 -8.53 3.78 -2.96
N ASP A 45 -7.62 2.82 -3.07
CA ASP A 45 -7.01 2.44 -4.35
C ASP A 45 -8.09 1.96 -5.33
N VAL A 46 -8.98 1.05 -4.91
CA VAL A 46 -10.10 0.55 -5.75
C VAL A 46 -11.03 1.67 -6.21
N LYS A 47 -11.22 2.69 -5.39
CA LYS A 47 -12.00 3.90 -5.70
C LYS A 47 -11.27 4.86 -6.64
N GLY A 48 -10.05 4.57 -7.06
CA GLY A 48 -9.33 5.35 -8.06
C GLY A 48 -8.66 6.59 -7.50
N VAL A 49 -8.35 6.62 -6.19
CA VAL A 49 -7.60 7.71 -5.57
C VAL A 49 -6.21 7.87 -6.21
N ARG A 50 -5.64 6.79 -6.75
CA ARG A 50 -4.34 6.84 -7.44
C ARG A 50 -4.42 7.26 -8.91
N LEU A 51 -5.63 7.46 -9.46
CA LEU A 51 -5.81 7.95 -10.84
C LEU A 51 -5.74 9.47 -10.96
N ASP A 52 -5.89 10.20 -9.85
CA ASP A 52 -5.83 11.67 -9.80
C ASP A 52 -4.82 12.12 -8.74
N ALA A 53 -3.84 12.91 -9.16
CA ALA A 53 -2.75 13.41 -8.32
C ALA A 53 -3.24 14.19 -7.10
N ILE A 54 -4.36 14.91 -7.23
CA ILE A 54 -4.92 15.70 -6.11
C ILE A 54 -5.41 14.76 -5.00
N SER A 55 -6.06 13.66 -5.36
CA SER A 55 -6.62 12.73 -4.38
C SER A 55 -5.59 11.83 -3.70
N GLN A 56 -4.40 11.64 -4.30
CA GLN A 56 -3.37 10.72 -3.80
C GLN A 56 -2.90 11.03 -2.36
N GLU A 57 -2.95 12.29 -1.93
CA GLU A 57 -2.58 12.67 -0.56
C GLU A 57 -3.42 11.95 0.51
N ALA A 58 -4.64 11.52 0.17
CA ALA A 58 -5.50 10.73 1.06
C ALA A 58 -4.86 9.38 1.48
N LEU A 59 -3.84 8.90 0.77
CA LEU A 59 -3.13 7.67 1.10
C LEU A 59 -2.01 7.86 2.14
N ALA A 60 -1.55 9.09 2.34
CA ALA A 60 -0.42 9.41 3.22
C ALA A 60 -0.51 8.84 4.66
N PRO A 61 -1.70 8.70 5.29
CA PRO A 61 -1.81 8.08 6.60
C PRO A 61 -1.50 6.58 6.61
N TYR A 62 -1.66 5.88 5.48
CA TYR A 62 -1.59 4.42 5.38
C TYR A 62 -0.24 3.90 4.87
N ILE A 63 0.59 4.77 4.28
CA ILE A 63 1.83 4.39 3.61
C ILE A 63 3.05 5.04 4.28
N ALA A 64 4.18 4.36 4.23
CA ALA A 64 5.46 4.86 4.73
C ALA A 64 6.36 5.42 3.62
N TRP A 65 6.13 5.04 2.35
CA TRP A 65 6.86 5.59 1.23
C TRP A 65 6.38 7.01 0.90
N LYS A 66 7.31 7.83 0.38
CA LYS A 66 7.03 9.22 -0.02
C LYS A 66 6.70 9.36 -1.50
N ASN A 67 7.24 8.46 -2.32
CA ASN A 67 7.15 8.52 -3.77
C ASN A 67 6.73 7.17 -4.32
N GLU A 68 6.01 7.19 -5.43
CA GLU A 68 5.69 6.01 -6.22
C GLU A 68 6.41 6.05 -7.57
N PRO A 69 6.74 4.89 -8.14
CA PRO A 69 7.17 4.80 -9.53
C PRO A 69 6.13 5.38 -10.49
N ILE A 70 6.58 5.89 -11.62
CA ILE A 70 5.68 6.25 -12.72
C ILE A 70 5.16 4.95 -13.34
N TRP A 71 3.89 4.65 -13.11
CA TRP A 71 3.25 3.46 -13.65
C TRP A 71 2.72 3.73 -15.05
N GLY A 72 3.29 3.06 -16.07
CA GLY A 72 2.73 3.05 -17.43
C GLY A 72 1.45 2.21 -17.58
N ARG A 73 1.00 1.57 -16.48
CA ARG A 73 -0.15 0.68 -16.45
C ARG A 73 -0.94 0.78 -15.15
N THR A 74 -2.20 0.38 -15.21
CA THR A 74 -3.10 0.24 -14.07
C THR A 74 -3.75 -1.14 -14.10
N VAL A 75 -3.74 -1.83 -12.96
CA VAL A 75 -4.38 -3.14 -12.82
C VAL A 75 -5.87 -2.93 -12.57
N VAL A 76 -6.70 -3.67 -13.29
CA VAL A 76 -8.16 -3.66 -13.12
C VAL A 76 -8.56 -4.92 -12.37
N ILE A 77 -9.30 -4.75 -11.28
CA ILE A 77 -9.78 -5.84 -10.44
C ILE A 77 -11.30 -5.86 -10.33
N THR A 78 -11.85 -7.03 -10.02
CA THR A 78 -13.26 -7.15 -9.60
C THR A 78 -13.42 -6.96 -8.10
N SER A 79 -12.48 -7.50 -7.31
CA SER A 79 -12.51 -7.48 -5.85
C SER A 79 -11.12 -7.76 -5.28
N TYR A 80 -10.95 -7.45 -4.00
CA TYR A 80 -9.81 -7.87 -3.19
C TYR A 80 -10.31 -8.46 -1.87
N GLN A 81 -9.45 -9.18 -1.16
CA GLN A 81 -9.69 -9.69 0.18
C GLN A 81 -8.42 -9.56 1.03
N VAL A 82 -8.50 -8.85 2.14
CA VAL A 82 -7.45 -8.84 3.17
C VAL A 82 -7.62 -10.08 4.03
N ILE A 83 -6.59 -10.92 4.12
CA ILE A 83 -6.64 -12.17 4.87
C ILE A 83 -6.43 -11.89 6.35
N ASN A 84 -7.52 -11.68 7.09
CA ASN A 84 -7.50 -11.51 8.54
C ASN A 84 -7.49 -12.86 9.29
N ASP A 85 -6.52 -13.71 8.94
CA ASP A 85 -6.23 -14.96 9.64
C ASP A 85 -4.75 -14.95 10.03
N PHE A 86 -4.47 -14.73 11.32
CA PHE A 86 -3.12 -14.65 11.87
C PHE A 86 -2.25 -15.87 11.55
N LYS A 87 -2.84 -17.04 11.29
CA LYS A 87 -2.08 -18.25 10.90
C LYS A 87 -1.45 -18.13 9.52
N GLN A 88 -1.98 -17.25 8.68
CA GLN A 88 -1.49 -17.02 7.32
C GLN A 88 -0.56 -15.81 7.24
N TRP A 89 -0.36 -15.08 8.34
CA TRP A 89 0.55 -13.95 8.39
C TRP A 89 1.98 -14.41 8.58
N THR A 90 2.92 -13.64 8.05
CA THR A 90 4.32 -13.77 8.46
C THR A 90 4.61 -12.69 9.49
N VAL A 91 4.71 -13.08 10.75
CA VAL A 91 5.08 -12.16 11.84
C VAL A 91 6.59 -11.95 11.81
N VAL A 92 7.03 -10.73 11.52
CA VAL A 92 8.46 -10.39 11.47
C VAL A 92 8.94 -9.94 12.86
N SER A 93 8.13 -9.14 13.56
CA SER A 93 8.35 -8.72 14.94
C SER A 93 7.04 -8.27 15.60
N GLN A 94 7.07 -7.83 16.85
CA GLN A 94 5.89 -7.26 17.52
C GLN A 94 5.37 -5.98 16.85
N SER A 95 6.21 -5.28 16.09
CA SER A 95 5.89 -4.03 15.40
C SER A 95 5.84 -4.17 13.87
N GLU A 96 5.90 -5.40 13.34
CA GLU A 96 6.06 -5.64 11.91
C GLU A 96 5.50 -6.99 11.47
N ALA A 97 4.67 -7.00 10.44
CA ALA A 97 4.04 -8.21 9.91
C ALA A 97 3.88 -8.14 8.40
N ILE A 98 3.69 -9.29 7.75
CA ILE A 98 3.30 -9.41 6.35
C ILE A 98 1.89 -9.99 6.30
N ILE A 99 0.95 -9.18 5.80
CA ILE A 99 -0.48 -9.50 5.70
C ILE A 99 -0.79 -9.89 4.26
N PRO A 100 -1.28 -11.11 4.00
CA PRO A 100 -1.68 -11.51 2.64
C PRO A 100 -2.95 -10.78 2.19
N VAL A 101 -2.95 -10.37 0.93
CA VAL A 101 -4.10 -9.81 0.22
C VAL A 101 -4.29 -10.58 -1.08
N GLU A 102 -5.52 -10.99 -1.35
CA GLU A 102 -5.88 -11.66 -2.60
C GLU A 102 -6.66 -10.71 -3.50
N TYR A 103 -6.25 -10.61 -4.76
CA TYR A 103 -6.92 -9.84 -5.79
C TYR A 103 -7.53 -10.75 -6.83
N ARG A 104 -8.76 -10.44 -7.25
CA ARG A 104 -9.38 -11.01 -8.44
C ARG A 104 -9.14 -10.08 -9.63
N VAL A 105 -8.02 -10.27 -10.30
CA VAL A 105 -7.56 -9.44 -11.41
C VAL A 105 -8.35 -9.78 -12.68
N LEU A 106 -8.66 -8.75 -13.46
CA LEU A 106 -9.25 -8.85 -14.81
C LEU A 106 -8.19 -8.67 -15.90
N GLY A 107 -7.22 -7.79 -15.67
CA GLY A 107 -6.22 -7.42 -16.64
C GLY A 107 -5.57 -6.09 -16.30
N SER A 108 -4.86 -5.51 -17.26
CA SER A 108 -4.18 -4.22 -17.09
C SER A 108 -4.55 -3.26 -18.22
N VAL A 109 -4.79 -2.00 -17.86
CA VAL A 109 -4.83 -0.88 -18.83
C VAL A 109 -3.41 -0.35 -19.00
N TYR A 110 -2.96 -0.23 -20.25
CA TYR A 110 -1.70 0.39 -20.62
C TYR A 110 -1.99 1.79 -21.20
N TRP A 111 -1.51 2.82 -20.53
CA TRP A 111 -1.93 4.21 -20.80
C TRP A 111 -1.31 4.79 -22.06
N GLU A 112 -0.11 4.34 -22.44
CA GLU A 112 0.57 4.79 -23.66
C GLU A 112 -0.26 4.55 -24.92
N LYS A 113 -0.95 3.39 -24.99
CA LYS A 113 -1.75 2.97 -26.14
C LYS A 113 -3.25 3.02 -25.88
N ALA A 114 -3.67 3.44 -24.68
CA ALA A 114 -5.03 3.32 -24.19
C ALA A 114 -5.64 1.94 -24.50
N SER A 115 -4.91 0.87 -24.16
CA SER A 115 -5.32 -0.52 -24.47
C SER A 115 -5.54 -1.32 -23.20
N PHE A 116 -6.55 -2.21 -23.20
CA PHE A 116 -6.75 -3.17 -22.13
C PHE A 116 -6.21 -4.54 -22.53
N LEU A 117 -5.36 -5.13 -21.69
CA LEU A 117 -4.88 -6.50 -21.84
C LEU A 117 -5.60 -7.39 -20.82
N PRO A 118 -6.53 -8.27 -21.26
CA PRO A 118 -7.20 -9.21 -20.36
C PRO A 118 -6.23 -10.29 -19.85
N GLU A 119 -6.13 -10.43 -18.53
CA GLU A 119 -5.28 -11.41 -17.87
C GLU A 119 -5.95 -11.87 -16.56
N PRO A 120 -7.12 -12.54 -16.64
CA PRO A 120 -7.86 -12.92 -15.44
C PRO A 120 -7.05 -13.91 -14.59
N ARG A 121 -6.80 -13.54 -13.34
CA ARG A 121 -6.05 -14.37 -12.39
C ARG A 121 -6.40 -14.05 -10.95
N LEU A 122 -6.16 -15.01 -10.07
CA LEU A 122 -6.06 -14.76 -8.64
C LEU A 122 -4.61 -14.39 -8.33
N GLU A 123 -4.41 -13.22 -7.75
CA GLU A 123 -3.09 -12.71 -7.40
C GLU A 123 -3.01 -12.53 -5.88
N ARG A 124 -2.06 -13.20 -5.23
CA ARG A 124 -1.86 -13.09 -3.78
C ARG A 124 -0.57 -12.34 -3.49
N ILE A 125 -0.69 -11.25 -2.75
CA ILE A 125 0.42 -10.33 -2.45
C ILE A 125 0.52 -10.13 -0.94
N GLY A 126 1.73 -10.23 -0.39
CA GLY A 126 2.01 -9.92 1.01
C GLY A 126 2.30 -8.44 1.21
N PHE A 127 1.46 -7.75 1.97
CA PHE A 127 1.67 -6.37 2.39
C PHE A 127 2.47 -6.35 3.69
N ARG A 128 3.72 -5.91 3.61
CA ARG A 128 4.54 -5.72 4.80
C ARG A 128 4.17 -4.39 5.45
N VAL A 129 3.78 -4.47 6.71
CA VAL A 129 3.34 -3.35 7.51
C VAL A 129 4.23 -3.19 8.72
N LYS A 130 4.44 -1.94 9.14
CA LYS A 130 5.28 -1.60 10.29
C LYS A 130 4.67 -0.45 11.07
N ILE A 131 4.88 -0.44 12.38
CA ILE A 131 4.59 0.72 13.21
C ILE A 131 5.60 1.83 12.91
N VAL A 132 5.11 2.98 12.44
CA VAL A 132 5.90 4.18 12.18
C VAL A 132 5.28 5.33 12.97
N GLY A 133 5.97 5.77 14.02
CA GLY A 133 5.39 6.65 15.04
C GLY A 133 4.38 5.88 15.89
N ASP A 134 3.13 6.31 15.87
CA ASP A 134 2.01 5.76 16.64
C ASP A 134 1.03 4.92 15.79
N ARG A 135 1.35 4.66 14.52
CA ARG A 135 0.42 4.04 13.55
C ARG A 135 1.08 2.95 12.72
N TRP A 136 0.29 1.93 12.38
CA TRP A 136 0.64 0.99 11.32
C TRP A 136 0.66 1.69 9.97
N ARG A 137 1.67 1.37 9.17
CA ARG A 137 1.79 1.83 7.78
C ARG A 137 2.32 0.71 6.91
N ILE A 138 1.91 0.69 5.65
CA ILE A 138 2.46 -0.20 4.64
C ILE A 138 3.85 0.32 4.27
N ILE A 139 4.85 -0.55 4.32
CA ILE A 139 6.23 -0.23 3.92
C ILE A 139 6.56 -0.80 2.54
N GLU A 140 5.98 -1.95 2.18
CA GLU A 140 6.07 -2.58 0.86
C GLU A 140 4.91 -3.57 0.68
N PRO A 141 4.55 -3.94 -0.55
CA PRO A 141 5.10 -3.49 -1.83
C PRO A 141 4.52 -2.15 -2.30
N ILE A 142 5.29 -1.44 -3.12
CA ILE A 142 4.77 -0.32 -3.93
C ILE A 142 4.31 -0.91 -5.25
N LEU A 143 3.00 -1.09 -5.40
CA LEU A 143 2.36 -1.72 -6.56
C LEU A 143 1.81 -0.67 -7.54
N PRO A 144 1.59 -0.99 -8.83
CA PRO A 144 0.72 -0.16 -9.66
C PRO A 144 -0.68 -0.03 -9.04
N PRO A 145 -1.47 0.99 -9.43
CA PRO A 145 -2.84 1.15 -8.95
C PRO A 145 -3.69 -0.09 -9.27
N HIS A 146 -4.47 -0.55 -8.29
CA HIS A 146 -5.44 -1.64 -8.43
C HIS A 146 -6.86 -1.08 -8.35
N ILE A 147 -7.45 -0.81 -9.52
CA ILE A 147 -8.70 -0.07 -9.63
C ILE A 147 -9.86 -1.03 -9.88
N GLY A 148 -11.00 -0.76 -9.22
CA GLY A 148 -12.22 -1.50 -9.49
C GLY A 148 -12.72 -1.27 -10.92
N GLN A 149 -13.16 -2.32 -11.61
CA GLN A 149 -13.65 -2.25 -13.00
C GLN A 149 -14.66 -1.12 -13.23
N LYS A 150 -15.67 -0.98 -12.36
CA LYS A 150 -16.69 0.08 -12.46
C LYS A 150 -16.07 1.47 -12.39
N ARG A 151 -15.09 1.68 -11.50
CA ARG A 151 -14.40 2.97 -11.37
C ARG A 151 -13.57 3.26 -12.62
N MET A 152 -12.84 2.27 -13.13
CA MET A 152 -12.06 2.40 -14.36
C MET A 152 -12.94 2.75 -15.57
N ILE A 153 -14.08 2.06 -15.74
CA ILE A 153 -15.07 2.36 -16.78
C ILE A 153 -15.54 3.81 -16.71
N ASN A 154 -15.85 4.30 -15.50
CA ASN A 154 -16.31 5.68 -15.32
C ASN A 154 -15.19 6.70 -15.58
N TYR A 155 -13.95 6.38 -15.21
CA TYR A 155 -12.79 7.20 -15.52
C TYR A 155 -12.58 7.34 -17.04
N VAL A 156 -12.59 6.22 -17.77
CA VAL A 156 -12.45 6.23 -19.24
C VAL A 156 -13.61 6.97 -19.91
N ARG A 157 -14.85 6.79 -19.43
CA ARG A 157 -16.01 7.57 -19.92
C ARG A 157 -15.80 9.08 -19.79
N GLN A 158 -15.31 9.53 -18.63
CA GLN A 158 -15.03 10.95 -18.43
C GLN A 158 -13.92 11.42 -19.37
N ALA A 159 -12.86 10.64 -19.55
CA ALA A 159 -11.77 10.97 -20.46
C ALA A 159 -12.23 11.11 -21.92
N ILE A 160 -13.19 10.28 -22.37
CA ILE A 160 -13.80 10.41 -23.71
C ILE A 160 -14.53 11.76 -23.87
N LEU A 161 -15.26 12.20 -22.83
CA LEU A 161 -16.01 13.46 -22.88
C LEU A 161 -15.08 14.68 -22.90
N ASP A 162 -13.92 14.57 -22.26
CA ASP A 162 -12.94 15.66 -22.16
C ASP A 162 -11.95 15.70 -23.35
N GLU A 163 -11.88 14.63 -24.14
CA GLU A 163 -10.99 14.51 -25.30
C GLU A 163 -11.52 15.28 -26.52
N LYS A 164 -10.64 16.07 -27.14
CA LYS A 164 -10.97 16.93 -28.30
C LYS A 164 -10.54 16.30 -29.62
N ASP A 165 -9.55 15.42 -29.58
CA ASP A 165 -9.07 14.68 -30.73
C ASP A 165 -9.93 13.44 -30.99
N GLN A 166 -10.62 13.43 -32.14
CA GLN A 166 -11.51 12.34 -32.51
C GLN A 166 -10.80 10.97 -32.63
N ALA A 167 -9.54 10.94 -33.05
CA ALA A 167 -8.80 9.68 -33.17
C ALA A 167 -8.46 9.10 -31.79
N LYS A 168 -8.11 9.97 -30.83
CA LYS A 168 -7.88 9.56 -29.44
C LYS A 168 -9.17 9.13 -28.75
N ALA A 169 -10.26 9.86 -28.97
CA ALA A 169 -11.58 9.50 -28.46
C ALA A 169 -12.01 8.09 -28.94
N ALA A 170 -11.84 7.78 -30.23
CA ALA A 170 -12.13 6.45 -30.77
C ALA A 170 -11.26 5.33 -30.14
N THR A 171 -10.01 5.65 -29.80
CA THR A 171 -9.12 4.70 -29.08
C THR A 171 -9.65 4.45 -27.66
N LEU A 172 -10.07 5.51 -26.97
CA LEU A 172 -10.68 5.41 -25.64
C LEU A 172 -12.03 4.69 -25.65
N GLU A 173 -12.83 4.84 -26.70
CA GLU A 173 -14.08 4.08 -26.89
C GLU A 173 -13.81 2.57 -27.04
N THR A 174 -12.78 2.21 -27.81
CA THR A 174 -12.31 0.82 -27.94
C THR A 174 -11.90 0.26 -26.57
N LEU A 175 -11.10 1.01 -25.82
CA LEU A 175 -10.72 0.66 -24.45
C LEU A 175 -11.94 0.45 -23.54
N LEU A 176 -12.90 1.37 -23.61
CA LEU A 176 -14.13 1.31 -22.81
C LEU A 176 -14.92 0.04 -23.11
N ASP A 177 -15.02 -0.35 -24.37
CA ASP A 177 -15.73 -1.56 -24.77
C ASP A 177 -15.03 -2.83 -24.34
N ASP A 178 -13.70 -2.88 -24.42
CA ASP A 178 -12.90 -3.99 -23.89
C ASP A 178 -13.07 -4.14 -22.38
N LEU A 179 -13.05 -3.02 -21.64
CA LEU A 179 -13.30 -3.00 -20.19
C LEU A 179 -14.70 -3.50 -19.82
N LYS A 180 -15.73 -3.19 -20.62
CA LYS A 180 -17.10 -3.68 -20.38
C LYS A 180 -17.23 -5.17 -20.66
N LYS A 181 -16.51 -5.68 -21.66
CA LYS A 181 -16.52 -7.10 -22.04
C LYS A 181 -15.70 -7.97 -21.09
N ALA A 182 -14.70 -7.39 -20.42
CA ALA A 182 -13.85 -8.08 -19.47
C ALA A 182 -14.66 -8.72 -18.35
N LYS A 183 -14.48 -10.04 -18.20
CA LYS A 183 -15.06 -10.83 -17.11
C LYS A 183 -13.96 -11.66 -16.47
N HIS A 184 -14.09 -11.87 -15.17
CA HIS A 184 -13.22 -12.81 -14.48
C HIS A 184 -13.79 -14.21 -14.69
N GLU A 185 -13.29 -14.93 -15.69
CA GLU A 185 -13.55 -16.36 -15.88
C GLU A 185 -12.56 -17.16 -15.00
N GLY A 186 -12.72 -17.05 -13.69
CA GLY A 186 -12.04 -17.95 -12.74
C GLY A 186 -12.77 -19.29 -12.68
N PRO A 187 -12.10 -20.41 -12.36
CA PRO A 187 -12.75 -21.72 -12.32
C PRO A 187 -13.96 -21.65 -11.39
N ALA A 188 -15.09 -22.19 -11.87
CA ALA A 188 -16.27 -22.42 -11.06
C ALA A 188 -15.81 -22.99 -9.71
N SER A 189 -16.17 -22.30 -8.63
CA SER A 189 -16.02 -22.77 -7.26
C SER A 189 -16.21 -24.28 -7.24
N ALA A 190 -15.15 -25.02 -6.91
CA ALA A 190 -15.27 -26.40 -6.52
C ALA A 190 -16.36 -26.43 -5.45
N GLN A 191 -17.52 -26.99 -5.79
CA GLN A 191 -18.59 -27.25 -4.85
C GLN A 191 -17.99 -28.12 -3.76
N ALA A 192 -17.91 -27.60 -2.54
CA ALA A 192 -17.57 -28.39 -1.38
C ALA A 192 -18.61 -29.52 -1.25
N PRO A 193 -18.22 -30.80 -1.21
CA PRO A 193 -19.13 -31.84 -0.80
C PRO A 193 -19.53 -31.58 0.65
N ARG A 194 -20.84 -31.60 0.90
CA ARG A 194 -21.44 -31.62 2.24
C ARG A 194 -21.04 -32.87 3.00
#